data_AF-A0A962Z563-F1
#
_entry.id   AF-A0A962Z563-F1
#
_cell.length_a   1.000
_cell.length_b   1.000
_cell.length_c   1.000
_cell.angle_alpha   90.00
_cell.angle_beta   90.00
_cell.angle_gamma   90.00
#
_symmetry.space_group_name_H-M   'P 1'
#
loop_
_entity.id
_entity.type
_entity.pdbx_description
1 polymer ?
#
loop_
_entity_poly.entity_id
_entity_poly.type
_entity_poly.pdbx_seq_one_letter_code
_entity_poly.pdbx_strand_id
1 'polypeptide(L)'
;LEARTSGMLDWIVAFRSLIESRAVRRDGDGAIVETRFHAARWMDDEEQAWSMLFGEKGELVESDIPAEVTAEREAVPPHLRRGPDPLALAGDLIALAGPDMRIERSSFDGKRAVSLVLSCAGDREAVASLPDLPPAPALACDLDGELLAGASKRWATEHGDEEGERDRGVEIWLSDALLPGRHLPVLAHGQSRWGIVVARLVEFSLTSP
;
A
#
# COMPACT_ATOMS: atom_id res chain seq x y z
N LEU A 1 3.96 -8.92 -1.69
CA LEU A 1 4.71 -8.13 -0.69
C LEU A 1 4.78 -8.94 0.58
N GLU A 2 5.99 -9.21 1.05
CA GLU A 2 6.23 -9.90 2.33
C GLU A 2 6.91 -8.92 3.28
N ALA A 3 6.44 -8.86 4.52
CA ALA A 3 7.06 -8.09 5.58
C ALA A 3 7.28 -8.99 6.80
N ARG A 4 8.45 -8.86 7.41
CA ARG A 4 8.85 -9.60 8.62
C ARG A 4 9.62 -8.68 9.54
N THR A 5 9.43 -8.84 10.84
CA THR A 5 10.34 -8.27 11.84
C THR A 5 11.75 -8.83 11.64
N SER A 6 12.77 -8.03 11.92
CA SER A 6 14.17 -8.45 11.85
C SER A 6 14.99 -7.82 12.99
N GLY A 7 16.14 -8.43 13.30
CA GLY A 7 17.01 -7.97 14.38
C GLY A 7 16.41 -8.15 15.77
N MET A 8 16.68 -7.21 16.69
CA MET A 8 16.22 -7.29 18.08
C MET A 8 14.70 -7.30 18.24
N LEU A 9 13.94 -6.73 17.29
CA LEU A 9 12.48 -6.75 17.32
C LEU A 9 11.90 -8.15 17.07
N ASP A 10 12.60 -9.00 16.31
CA ASP A 10 12.18 -10.39 16.04
C ASP A 10 12.18 -11.26 17.30
N TRP A 11 13.05 -10.93 18.28
CA TRP A 11 13.08 -11.61 19.58
C TRP A 11 11.94 -11.19 20.52
N ILE A 12 11.38 -10.00 20.31
CA ILE A 12 10.37 -9.40 21.20
C ILE A 12 8.96 -9.66 20.65
N VAL A 13 8.76 -9.55 19.33
CA VAL A 13 7.50 -9.84 18.64
C VAL A 13 7.83 -10.44 17.27
N ALA A 14 7.53 -11.72 17.07
CA ALA A 14 7.70 -12.39 15.78
C ALA A 14 6.49 -12.08 14.87
N PHE A 15 6.51 -10.92 14.22
CA PHE A 15 5.46 -10.51 13.29
C PHE A 15 5.84 -10.82 11.85
N ARG A 16 4.92 -11.46 11.13
CA ARG A 16 5.01 -11.67 9.68
C ARG A 16 3.71 -11.29 9.01
N SER A 17 3.80 -10.71 7.82
CA SER A 17 2.64 -10.50 6.97
C SER A 17 2.97 -10.76 5.52
N LEU A 18 2.02 -11.38 4.84
CA LEU A 18 2.00 -11.57 3.40
C LEU A 18 0.84 -10.78 2.83
N ILE A 19 1.08 -10.05 1.75
CA ILE A 19 0.06 -9.40 0.94
C ILE A 19 0.31 -9.78 -0.52
N GLU A 20 -0.68 -10.37 -1.15
CA GLU A 20 -0.66 -10.69 -2.57
C GLU A 20 -1.83 -9.99 -3.26
N SER A 21 -1.55 -9.41 -4.41
CA SER A 21 -2.57 -8.83 -5.29
C SER A 21 -2.33 -9.29 -6.71
N ARG A 22 -3.41 -9.67 -7.39
CA ARG A 22 -3.43 -9.94 -8.82
C ARG A 22 -4.49 -9.06 -9.45
N ALA A 23 -4.06 -8.17 -10.34
CA ALA A 23 -4.95 -7.29 -11.07
C ALA A 23 -5.04 -7.72 -12.54
N VAL A 24 -6.25 -7.73 -13.09
CA VAL A 24 -6.48 -7.83 -14.54
C VAL A 24 -6.71 -6.42 -15.07
N ARG A 25 -6.00 -6.06 -16.14
CA ARG A 25 -6.17 -4.78 -16.82
C ARG A 25 -6.91 -4.98 -18.14
N ARG A 26 -7.79 -4.05 -18.49
CA ARG A 26 -8.46 -4.01 -19.79
C ARG A 26 -7.46 -3.57 -20.86
N ASP A 27 -7.52 -4.25 -22.00
CA ASP A 27 -6.75 -3.87 -23.18
C ASP A 27 -7.19 -2.48 -23.68
N GLY A 28 -6.21 -1.66 -24.06
CA GLY A 28 -6.42 -0.31 -24.62
C GLY A 28 -6.23 0.81 -23.60
N ASP A 29 -7.08 0.90 -22.57
CA ASP A 29 -7.00 1.95 -21.55
C ASP A 29 -6.15 1.57 -20.33
N GLY A 30 -5.81 0.29 -20.18
CA GLY A 30 -5.03 -0.22 -19.06
C GLY A 30 -5.77 -0.20 -17.73
N ALA A 31 -7.07 0.10 -17.69
CA ALA A 31 -7.85 0.20 -16.46
C ALA A 31 -7.91 -1.15 -15.74
N ILE A 32 -7.81 -1.14 -14.41
CA ILE A 32 -8.01 -2.35 -13.60
C ILE A 32 -9.50 -2.72 -13.64
N VAL A 33 -9.79 -3.96 -14.05
CA VAL A 33 -11.16 -4.49 -14.18
C VAL A 33 -11.44 -5.67 -13.26
N GLU A 34 -10.40 -6.26 -12.69
CA GLU A 34 -10.55 -7.25 -11.65
C GLU A 34 -9.37 -7.15 -10.71
N THR A 35 -9.60 -7.39 -9.43
CA THR A 35 -8.50 -7.53 -8.49
C THR A 35 -8.79 -8.62 -7.48
N ARG A 36 -7.88 -9.58 -7.38
CA ARG A 36 -7.86 -10.59 -6.32
C ARG A 36 -6.81 -10.21 -5.30
N PHE A 37 -7.26 -10.04 -4.06
CA PHE A 37 -6.43 -9.70 -2.92
C PHE A 37 -6.40 -10.86 -1.94
N HIS A 38 -5.21 -11.16 -1.43
CA HIS A 38 -5.00 -12.06 -0.32
C HIS A 38 -4.06 -11.40 0.68
N ALA A 39 -4.39 -11.48 1.95
CA ALA A 39 -3.50 -11.07 3.01
C ALA A 39 -3.54 -12.06 4.16
N ALA A 40 -2.37 -12.29 4.74
CA ALA A 40 -2.18 -13.12 5.90
C ALA A 40 -1.25 -12.42 6.88
N ARG A 41 -1.54 -12.57 8.18
CA ARG A 41 -0.67 -12.12 9.26
C ARG A 41 -0.44 -13.26 10.24
N TRP A 42 0.78 -13.32 10.77
CA TRP A 42 1.17 -14.21 11.85
C TRP A 42 1.68 -13.37 13.01
N MET A 43 1.18 -13.64 14.20
CA MET A 43 1.65 -13.08 15.47
C MET A 43 1.68 -14.22 16.48
N ASP A 44 2.86 -14.53 17.03
CA ASP A 44 3.04 -15.61 18.01
C ASP A 44 2.39 -16.94 17.59
N ASP A 45 2.63 -17.34 16.33
CA ASP A 45 2.09 -18.53 15.66
C ASP A 45 0.57 -18.56 15.41
N GLU A 46 -0.16 -17.50 15.76
CA GLU A 46 -1.57 -17.33 15.35
C GLU A 46 -1.67 -16.72 13.96
N GLU A 47 -2.25 -17.48 13.03
CA GLU A 47 -2.53 -17.02 11.67
C GLU A 47 -3.91 -16.35 11.57
N GLN A 48 -3.94 -15.21 10.90
CA GLN A 48 -5.17 -14.65 10.37
C GLN A 48 -5.00 -14.30 8.90
N ALA A 49 -5.76 -14.99 8.05
CA ALA A 49 -5.81 -14.77 6.62
C ALA A 49 -7.19 -14.29 6.18
N TRP A 50 -7.23 -13.48 5.13
CA TRP A 50 -8.46 -13.06 4.48
C TRP A 50 -8.22 -12.80 3.00
N SER A 51 -9.29 -12.84 2.21
CA SER A 51 -9.23 -12.62 0.77
C SER A 51 -10.45 -11.87 0.25
N MET A 52 -10.27 -11.20 -0.90
CA MET A 52 -11.31 -10.46 -1.58
C MET A 52 -11.17 -10.55 -3.09
N LEU A 53 -12.30 -10.47 -3.78
CA LEU A 53 -12.39 -10.29 -5.22
C LEU A 53 -13.18 -9.02 -5.52
N PHE A 54 -12.59 -8.12 -6.30
CA PHE A 54 -13.25 -6.92 -6.81
C PHE A 54 -13.52 -7.07 -8.30
N GLY A 55 -14.72 -6.68 -8.73
CA GLY A 55 -15.16 -6.69 -10.12
C GLY A 55 -14.84 -5.40 -10.88
N GLU A 56 -15.38 -5.29 -12.10
CA GLU A 56 -15.03 -4.26 -13.10
C GLU A 56 -15.30 -2.83 -12.65
N LYS A 57 -16.31 -2.61 -11.80
CA LYS A 57 -16.66 -1.28 -11.29
C LYS A 57 -16.14 -1.07 -9.87
N GLY A 58 -15.22 -1.93 -9.43
CA GLY A 58 -14.66 -1.94 -8.08
C GLY A 58 -15.63 -2.47 -7.03
N GLU A 59 -16.75 -3.08 -7.40
CA GLU A 59 -17.64 -3.74 -6.46
C GLU A 59 -16.96 -4.95 -5.82
N LEU A 60 -17.18 -5.16 -4.52
CA LEU A 60 -16.75 -6.37 -3.83
C LEU A 60 -17.65 -7.53 -4.26
N VAL A 61 -17.10 -8.47 -5.02
CA VAL A 61 -17.80 -9.63 -5.59
C VAL A 61 -17.78 -10.80 -4.61
N GLU A 62 -16.63 -11.05 -4.00
CA GLU A 62 -16.42 -12.14 -3.05
C GLU A 62 -15.51 -11.67 -1.92
N SER A 63 -15.75 -12.16 -0.71
CA SER A 63 -14.86 -11.93 0.43
C SER A 63 -14.90 -13.10 1.40
N ASP A 64 -13.74 -13.55 1.81
CA ASP A 64 -13.55 -14.44 2.96
C ASP A 64 -12.77 -13.66 4.02
N ILE A 65 -13.50 -13.06 4.95
CA ILE A 65 -12.93 -12.21 6.01
C ILE A 65 -13.45 -12.76 7.35
N PRO A 66 -12.62 -13.53 8.08
CA PRO A 66 -13.00 -14.08 9.37
C PRO A 66 -13.43 -12.98 10.36
N ALA A 67 -14.36 -13.27 11.25
CA ALA A 67 -14.90 -12.28 12.18
C ALA A 67 -13.79 -11.70 13.08
N GLU A 68 -12.82 -12.52 13.45
CA GLU A 68 -11.64 -12.19 14.27
C GLU A 68 -10.78 -11.10 13.63
N VAL A 69 -10.77 -11.05 12.29
CA VAL A 69 -10.03 -10.05 11.51
C VAL A 69 -10.63 -8.65 11.66
N THR A 70 -11.94 -8.56 11.91
CA THR A 70 -12.70 -7.29 12.00
C THR A 70 -13.25 -7.00 13.40
N ALA A 71 -13.14 -7.92 14.35
CA ALA A 71 -13.75 -7.84 15.68
C ALA A 71 -13.43 -6.53 16.41
N GLU A 72 -12.16 -6.12 16.37
CA GLU A 72 -11.61 -4.93 17.02
C GLU A 72 -11.73 -3.65 16.18
N ARG A 73 -12.55 -3.66 15.13
CA ARG A 73 -12.76 -2.51 14.23
C ARG A 73 -14.21 -2.11 14.12
N GLU A 74 -14.41 -0.82 13.85
CA GLU A 74 -15.69 -0.29 13.40
C GLU A 74 -16.09 -0.92 12.07
N ALA A 75 -17.41 -1.01 11.84
CA ALA A 75 -17.92 -1.55 10.60
C ALA A 75 -17.66 -0.57 9.44
N VAL A 76 -17.09 -1.07 8.34
CA VAL A 76 -16.97 -0.28 7.10
C VAL A 76 -18.33 -0.26 6.39
N PRO A 77 -18.91 0.93 6.08
CA PRO A 77 -20.15 1.05 5.33
C PRO A 77 -20.08 0.36 3.96
N PRO A 78 -21.16 -0.31 3.48
CA PRO A 78 -21.13 -1.06 2.23
C PRO A 78 -20.68 -0.24 1.01
N HIS A 79 -21.01 1.05 0.95
CA HIS A 79 -20.64 1.92 -0.18
C HIS A 79 -19.13 2.23 -0.24
N LEU A 80 -18.39 2.04 0.86
CA LEU A 80 -16.94 2.22 0.94
C LEU A 80 -16.16 0.91 0.74
N ARG A 81 -16.83 -0.24 0.63
CA ARG A 81 -16.19 -1.54 0.37
C ARG A 81 -15.94 -1.71 -1.13
N ARG A 82 -15.05 -0.87 -1.68
CA ARG A 82 -14.75 -0.82 -3.11
C ARG A 82 -13.27 -0.99 -3.39
N GLY A 83 -13.00 -1.64 -4.51
CA GLY A 83 -11.67 -1.86 -5.04
C GLY A 83 -11.17 -0.71 -5.92
N PRO A 84 -9.93 -0.84 -6.45
CA PRO A 84 -9.04 -1.98 -6.28
C PRO A 84 -8.48 -2.09 -4.84
N ASP A 85 -7.84 -3.21 -4.51
CA ASP A 85 -7.14 -3.37 -3.22
C ASP A 85 -5.93 -2.43 -3.11
N PRO A 86 -5.35 -2.22 -1.90
CA PRO A 86 -4.31 -1.22 -1.72
C PRO A 86 -3.04 -1.44 -2.56
N LEU A 87 -2.65 -2.70 -2.80
CA LEU A 87 -1.44 -3.01 -3.56
C LEU A 87 -1.68 -2.83 -5.07
N ALA A 88 -2.84 -3.25 -5.56
CA ALA A 88 -3.26 -2.97 -6.93
C ALA A 88 -3.41 -1.46 -7.18
N LEU A 89 -3.99 -0.73 -6.21
CA LEU A 89 -4.12 0.72 -6.28
C LEU A 89 -2.75 1.39 -6.29
N ALA A 90 -1.83 1.01 -5.41
CA ALA A 90 -0.47 1.56 -5.39
C ALA A 90 0.24 1.32 -6.73
N GLY A 91 0.14 0.11 -7.29
CA GLY A 91 0.69 -0.20 -8.62
C GLY A 91 0.07 0.66 -9.73
N ASP A 92 -1.23 0.95 -9.67
CA ASP A 92 -1.91 1.82 -10.63
C ASP A 92 -1.47 3.28 -10.52
N LEU A 93 -1.41 3.81 -9.29
CA LEU A 93 -0.95 5.18 -9.03
C LEU A 93 0.49 5.38 -9.51
N ILE A 94 1.37 4.39 -9.28
CA ILE A 94 2.76 4.42 -9.78
C ILE A 94 2.80 4.36 -11.32
N ALA A 95 1.96 3.54 -11.95
CA ALA A 95 1.91 3.45 -13.41
C ALA A 95 1.42 4.75 -14.07
N LEU A 96 0.60 5.53 -13.37
CA LEU A 96 0.12 6.84 -13.81
C LEU A 96 1.07 7.98 -13.47
N ALA A 97 2.05 7.76 -12.59
CA ALA A 97 2.93 8.78 -12.06
C ALA A 97 3.61 9.62 -13.14
N GLY A 98 3.57 10.93 -12.96
CA GLY A 98 4.22 11.89 -13.83
C GLY A 98 4.55 13.19 -13.08
N PRO A 99 5.37 14.07 -13.67
CA PRO A 99 5.72 15.36 -13.08
C PRO A 99 4.46 16.19 -12.80
N ASP A 100 4.44 16.86 -11.64
CA ASP A 100 3.36 17.74 -11.16
C ASP A 100 1.98 17.08 -11.07
N MET A 101 1.96 15.75 -10.98
CA MET A 101 0.73 14.99 -10.89
C MET A 101 0.19 14.95 -9.47
N ARG A 102 -1.14 15.05 -9.34
CA ARG A 102 -1.87 14.71 -8.11
C ARG A 102 -3.05 13.81 -8.42
N ILE A 103 -3.11 12.63 -7.82
CA ILE A 103 -4.21 11.67 -7.97
C ILE A 103 -4.69 11.22 -6.60
N GLU A 104 -6.00 11.31 -6.38
CA GLU A 104 -6.68 10.75 -5.22
C GLU A 104 -7.57 9.57 -5.62
N ARG A 105 -7.48 8.46 -4.88
CA ARG A 105 -8.29 7.25 -5.06
C ARG A 105 -8.52 6.56 -3.73
N SER A 106 -9.66 5.87 -3.61
CA SER A 106 -9.97 5.07 -2.42
C SER A 106 -9.71 3.58 -2.67
N SER A 107 -9.44 2.84 -1.60
CA SER A 107 -9.29 1.38 -1.59
C SER A 107 -9.90 0.77 -0.34
N PHE A 108 -10.32 -0.48 -0.42
CA PHE A 108 -10.75 -1.31 0.70
C PHE A 108 -9.82 -2.52 0.87
N ASP A 109 -9.30 -2.72 2.09
CA ASP A 109 -8.35 -3.80 2.41
C ASP A 109 -8.97 -5.01 3.12
N GLY A 110 -10.30 -5.05 3.22
CA GLY A 110 -11.08 -6.06 3.96
C GLY A 110 -11.44 -5.60 5.37
N LYS A 111 -10.69 -4.65 5.93
CA LYS A 111 -10.86 -4.17 7.31
C LYS A 111 -11.07 -2.67 7.37
N ARG A 112 -10.54 -1.94 6.40
CA ARG A 112 -10.48 -0.49 6.33
C ARG A 112 -10.78 -0.02 4.94
N ALA A 113 -11.49 1.10 4.85
CA ALA A 113 -11.52 1.93 3.65
C ALA A 113 -10.53 3.08 3.85
N VAL A 114 -9.66 3.30 2.87
CA VAL A 114 -8.64 4.35 2.91
C VAL A 114 -8.72 5.21 1.64
N SER A 115 -8.49 6.51 1.76
CA SER A 115 -8.15 7.38 0.63
C SER A 115 -6.64 7.44 0.51
N LEU A 116 -6.12 7.26 -0.69
CA LEU A 116 -4.70 7.43 -1.02
C LEU A 116 -4.56 8.60 -1.98
N VAL A 117 -3.63 9.49 -1.66
CA VAL A 117 -3.29 10.66 -2.48
C VAL A 117 -1.83 10.54 -2.88
N LEU A 118 -1.58 10.36 -4.18
CA LEU A 118 -0.24 10.45 -4.75
C LEU A 118 -0.01 11.86 -5.28
N SER A 119 1.04 12.53 -4.83
CA SER A 119 1.47 13.84 -5.31
C SER A 119 2.93 13.77 -5.77
N CYS A 120 3.23 14.05 -7.02
CA CYS A 120 4.57 13.97 -7.58
C CYS A 120 5.10 15.37 -7.89
N ALA A 121 6.33 15.67 -7.48
CA ALA A 121 6.99 16.93 -7.80
C ALA A 121 7.74 16.81 -9.13
N GLY A 122 7.59 17.78 -10.04
CA GLY A 122 8.26 17.76 -11.35
C GLY A 122 9.79 17.71 -11.28
N ASP A 123 10.39 18.35 -10.27
CA ASP A 123 11.84 18.40 -10.05
C ASP A 123 12.17 18.28 -8.55
N ARG A 124 12.29 17.06 -8.01
CA ARG A 124 13.02 16.82 -6.76
C ARG A 124 14.36 16.19 -7.12
N GLU A 125 15.46 16.90 -6.84
CA GLU A 125 16.78 16.28 -6.84
C GLU A 125 16.79 15.17 -5.79
N ALA A 126 17.20 13.96 -6.20
CA ALA A 126 17.38 12.85 -5.27
C ALA A 126 18.38 13.25 -4.18
N VAL A 127 17.89 13.55 -2.98
CA VAL A 127 18.74 13.77 -1.81
C VAL A 127 19.26 12.41 -1.39
N ALA A 128 20.39 12.01 -1.96
CA ALA A 128 21.11 10.83 -1.52
C ALA A 128 21.74 11.10 -0.16
N SER A 129 21.02 10.77 0.92
CA SER A 129 21.62 10.56 2.25
C SER A 129 21.60 9.09 2.68
N LEU A 130 21.05 8.19 1.86
CA LEU A 130 21.05 6.75 2.12
C LEU A 130 22.09 6.04 1.23
N PRO A 131 23.03 5.26 1.80
CA PRO A 131 24.01 4.51 1.03
C PRO A 131 23.34 3.48 0.11
N ASP A 132 23.98 3.24 -1.04
CA ASP A 132 23.64 2.25 -2.08
C ASP A 132 22.38 2.55 -2.92
N LEU A 133 22.06 3.83 -3.17
CA LEU A 133 21.04 4.23 -4.14
C LEU A 133 21.63 4.41 -5.56
N PRO A 134 20.92 4.00 -6.64
CA PRO A 134 21.35 4.27 -8.01
C PRO A 134 21.40 5.78 -8.28
N PRO A 135 22.40 6.28 -9.03
CA PRO A 135 22.57 7.71 -9.28
C PRO A 135 21.61 8.24 -10.37
N ALA A 136 20.66 9.10 -9.96
CA ALA A 136 19.90 10.11 -10.72
C ALA A 136 18.95 9.68 -11.87
N PRO A 137 17.96 10.53 -12.25
CA PRO A 137 16.96 11.19 -11.42
C PRO A 137 15.78 10.23 -11.13
N ALA A 138 15.04 10.50 -10.06
CA ALA A 138 13.82 9.77 -9.77
C ALA A 138 12.69 10.78 -9.56
N LEU A 139 11.55 10.53 -10.20
CA LEU A 139 10.32 11.25 -9.90
C LEU A 139 10.00 10.95 -8.44
N ALA A 140 10.05 11.98 -7.60
CA ALA A 140 9.70 11.85 -6.20
C ALA A 140 8.21 12.14 -6.04
N CYS A 141 7.52 11.22 -5.39
CA CYS A 141 6.12 11.34 -5.08
C CYS A 141 5.88 11.12 -3.59
N ASP A 142 5.02 11.92 -3.01
CA ASP A 142 4.49 11.71 -1.67
C ASP A 142 3.17 10.93 -1.80
N LEU A 143 3.06 9.82 -1.05
CA LEU A 143 1.84 9.03 -0.92
C LEU A 143 1.26 9.22 0.47
N ASP A 144 0.17 9.99 0.55
CA ASP A 144 -0.58 10.22 1.78
C ASP A 144 -1.77 9.28 1.86
N GLY A 145 -2.08 8.83 3.09
CA GLY A 145 -3.20 7.93 3.35
C GLY A 145 -4.12 8.46 4.44
N GLU A 146 -5.41 8.56 4.15
CA GLU A 146 -6.45 8.90 5.12
C GLU A 146 -7.38 7.71 5.36
N LEU A 147 -7.72 7.45 6.63
CA LEU A 147 -8.70 6.44 6.98
C LEU A 147 -10.11 7.00 6.78
N LEU A 148 -10.89 6.37 5.90
CA LEU A 148 -12.29 6.74 5.64
C LEU A 148 -13.27 5.99 6.56
N ALA A 149 -12.96 4.73 6.87
CA ALA A 149 -13.76 3.89 7.78
C ALA A 149 -12.98 2.65 8.24
N GLY A 150 -13.47 2.02 9.31
CA GLY A 150 -12.86 0.82 9.89
C GLY A 150 -11.80 1.14 10.92
N ALA A 151 -11.95 2.24 11.66
CA ALA A 151 -11.11 2.61 12.79
C ALA A 151 -11.06 1.48 13.83
N SER A 152 -9.96 1.41 14.57
CA SER A 152 -9.85 0.41 15.62
C SER A 152 -10.55 0.89 16.88
N LYS A 153 -11.44 0.06 17.42
CA LYS A 153 -12.18 0.33 18.66
C LYS A 153 -11.23 0.50 19.85
N ARG A 154 -10.18 -0.32 19.91
CA ARG A 154 -9.17 -0.27 20.96
C ARG A 154 -8.45 1.08 21.00
N TRP A 155 -8.04 1.59 19.84
CA TRP A 155 -7.23 2.81 19.75
C TRP A 155 -8.06 4.09 19.89
N ALA A 156 -9.32 4.09 19.42
CA ALA A 156 -10.25 5.20 19.61
C ALA A 156 -10.54 5.49 21.11
N THR A 157 -10.37 4.48 21.98
CA THR A 157 -10.62 4.62 23.42
C THR A 157 -9.38 5.05 24.22
N GLU A 158 -8.17 4.75 23.71
CA GLU A 158 -6.91 4.98 24.43
C GLU A 158 -6.24 6.33 24.10
N HIS A 159 -6.50 6.90 22.92
CA HIS A 159 -5.84 8.13 22.45
C HIS A 159 -6.89 9.11 21.90
N GLY A 160 -7.31 10.06 22.74
CA GLY A 160 -8.39 11.01 22.46
C GLY A 160 -8.14 12.03 21.34
N ASP A 161 -7.05 11.92 20.60
CA ASP A 161 -6.74 12.78 19.45
C ASP A 161 -6.23 11.91 18.28
N GLU A 162 -7.11 11.66 17.31
CA GLU A 162 -6.81 11.02 16.03
C GLU A 162 -5.89 11.87 15.11
N GLU A 163 -5.44 13.04 15.58
CA GLU A 163 -4.48 13.88 14.85
C GLU A 163 -3.10 13.21 14.69
N GLY A 164 -2.75 12.22 15.51
CA GLY A 164 -1.44 11.56 15.48
C GLY A 164 -1.19 10.57 14.33
N GLU A 165 -2.22 10.19 13.56
CA GLU A 165 -2.10 9.30 12.39
C GLU A 165 -2.15 10.06 11.05
N ARG A 166 -2.38 11.37 11.08
CA ARG A 166 -2.64 12.21 9.88
C ARG A 166 -1.41 12.60 9.06
N ASP A 167 -0.18 12.34 9.51
CA ASP A 167 0.99 13.07 8.98
C ASP A 167 2.22 12.20 8.71
N ARG A 168 2.02 10.98 8.19
CA ARG A 168 3.16 10.12 7.83
C ARG A 168 3.06 9.65 6.39
N GLY A 169 3.06 10.63 5.49
CA GLY A 169 3.23 10.38 4.06
C GLY A 169 4.44 9.47 3.81
N VAL A 170 4.30 8.58 2.83
CA VAL A 170 5.40 7.76 2.34
C VAL A 170 6.00 8.48 1.14
N GLU A 171 7.26 8.88 1.24
CA GLU A 171 7.99 9.39 0.08
C GLU A 171 8.44 8.19 -0.77
N ILE A 172 8.10 8.22 -2.04
CA ILE A 172 8.37 7.18 -3.03
C ILE A 172 9.19 7.79 -4.16
N TRP A 173 10.31 7.13 -4.47
CA TRP A 173 11.18 7.48 -5.57
C TRP A 173 10.97 6.52 -6.72
N LEU A 174 10.67 7.06 -7.89
CA LEU A 174 10.37 6.30 -9.08
C LEU A 174 11.44 6.52 -10.16
N SER A 175 11.98 5.43 -10.71
CA SER A 175 12.98 5.47 -11.77
C SER A 175 12.51 4.68 -12.99
N ASP A 176 12.81 5.19 -14.19
CA ASP A 176 12.60 4.49 -15.45
C ASP A 176 13.89 3.85 -16.00
N ALA A 177 15.00 3.93 -15.26
CA ALA A 177 16.32 3.44 -15.69
C ALA A 177 16.35 1.93 -15.97
N LEU A 178 15.56 1.15 -15.22
CA LEU A 178 15.44 -0.30 -15.38
C LEU A 178 14.45 -0.69 -16.50
N LEU A 179 13.50 0.18 -16.83
CA LEU A 179 12.50 -0.06 -17.87
C LEU A 179 12.09 1.27 -18.54
N PRO A 180 12.76 1.66 -19.64
CA PRO A 180 12.48 2.92 -20.31
C PRO A 180 11.00 3.11 -20.64
N GLY A 181 10.45 4.27 -20.28
CA GLY A 181 9.03 4.58 -20.47
C GLY A 181 8.09 4.04 -19.38
N ARG A 182 8.62 3.40 -18.33
CA ARG A 182 7.83 3.02 -17.15
C ARG A 182 8.55 3.35 -15.85
N HIS A 183 7.86 4.09 -14.99
CA HIS A 183 8.32 4.36 -13.64
C HIS A 183 8.20 3.12 -12.75
N LEU A 184 9.31 2.73 -12.12
CA LEU A 184 9.40 1.66 -11.13
C LEU A 184 9.77 2.25 -9.76
N PRO A 185 9.13 1.80 -8.67
CA PRO A 185 9.48 2.25 -7.33
C PRO A 185 10.83 1.66 -6.94
N VAL A 186 11.84 2.51 -6.75
CA VAL A 186 13.20 2.08 -6.37
C VAL A 186 13.45 2.23 -4.88
N LEU A 187 12.79 3.20 -4.25
CA LEU A 187 12.86 3.47 -2.82
C LEU A 187 11.51 3.97 -2.34
N ALA A 188 11.06 3.51 -1.18
CA ALA A 188 10.00 4.16 -0.43
C ALA A 188 10.41 4.28 1.02
N HIS A 189 10.16 5.41 1.65
CA HIS A 189 10.34 5.56 3.09
C HIS A 189 9.24 6.38 3.73
N GLY A 190 8.93 6.02 4.97
CA GLY A 190 7.91 6.72 5.75
C GLY A 190 8.13 6.49 7.23
N GLN A 191 7.50 7.34 8.03
CA GLN A 191 7.55 7.20 9.47
C GLN A 191 6.46 6.22 9.93
N SER A 192 6.82 5.28 10.78
CA SER A 192 5.88 4.43 11.51
C SER A 192 5.96 4.75 13.00
N ARG A 193 5.05 4.17 13.80
CA ARG A 193 5.10 4.33 15.26
C ARG A 193 6.31 3.66 15.91
N TRP A 194 7.01 2.80 15.17
CA TRP A 194 8.18 2.07 15.63
C TRP A 194 9.50 2.61 15.04
N GLY A 195 9.44 3.71 14.27
CA GLY A 195 10.60 4.29 13.59
C GLY A 195 10.41 4.41 12.08
N ILE A 196 11.49 4.69 11.35
CA ILE A 196 11.48 4.85 9.90
C ILE A 196 11.42 3.48 9.24
N VAL A 197 10.47 3.31 8.31
CA VAL A 197 10.37 2.13 7.45
C VAL A 197 10.97 2.52 6.10
N VAL A 198 11.84 1.65 5.57
CA VAL A 198 12.46 1.81 4.24
C VAL A 198 12.21 0.54 3.44
N ALA A 199 11.61 0.69 2.26
CA ALA A 199 11.45 -0.36 1.27
C ALA A 199 12.34 -0.06 0.06
N ARG A 200 13.00 -1.09 -0.46
CA ARG A 200 13.90 -0.99 -1.63
C ARG A 200 13.53 -2.03 -2.66
N LEU A 201 13.64 -1.67 -3.94
CA LEU A 201 13.55 -2.64 -5.02
C LEU A 201 14.83 -3.49 -5.04
N VAL A 202 14.70 -4.78 -4.74
CA VAL A 202 15.83 -5.72 -4.73
C VAL A 202 15.96 -6.51 -6.02
N GLU A 203 14.84 -6.80 -6.67
CA GLU A 203 14.78 -7.57 -7.91
C GLU A 203 13.59 -7.12 -8.74
N PHE A 204 13.80 -7.06 -10.06
CA PHE A 204 12.76 -6.80 -11.05
C PHE A 204 12.94 -7.79 -12.20
N SER A 205 11.87 -8.48 -12.57
CA SER A 205 11.86 -9.41 -13.69
C SER A 205 10.60 -9.22 -14.54
N LEU A 206 10.77 -9.36 -15.85
CA LEU A 206 9.67 -9.40 -16.81
C LEU A 206 9.47 -10.85 -17.25
N THR A 207 8.34 -11.43 -16.87
CA THR A 207 7.89 -12.69 -17.46
C THR A 207 7.24 -12.38 -18.80
N SER A 208 7.87 -12.82 -19.89
CA SER A 208 7.21 -12.86 -21.19
C SER A 208 6.10 -13.91 -21.16
N PRO A 209 4.95 -13.67 -21.83
CA PRO A 209 3.88 -14.67 -21.95
C PRO A 209 4.33 -15.93 -22.69
#